data_AF-A0A354REA0-F1
#
_entry.id   AF-A0A354REA0-F1
#
_cell.length_a   1.000
_cell.length_b   1.000
_cell.length_c   1.000
_cell.angle_alpha   90.00
_cell.angle_beta   90.00
_cell.angle_gamma   90.00
#
_symmetry.space_group_name_H-M   'P 1'
#
loop_
_entity.id
_entity.type
_entity.pdbx_description
1 polymer ?
#
loop_
_entity_poly.entity_id
_entity_poly.type
_entity_poly.pdbx_seq_one_letter_code
_entity_poly.pdbx_strand_id
1 'polypeptide(L)' 'MALFIASQIISGIEEIWMEVVAVSWLCANLLAFLKSSLPMKLKPTDAFPEGPPSDGLQLIRLAKGKDS' A
#
# COMPACT_ATOMS: atom_id res chain seq x y z
N MET A 1 2.80 -28.10 -35.19
CA MET A 1 1.66 -27.81 -34.30
C MET A 1 2.10 -27.74 -32.84
N ALA A 2 2.76 -28.75 -32.27
CA ALA A 2 3.22 -28.74 -30.87
C ALA A 2 4.17 -27.57 -30.50
N LEU A 3 5.14 -27.24 -31.36
CA LEU A 3 6.06 -26.11 -31.13
C LEU A 3 5.35 -24.74 -31.09
N PHE A 4 4.30 -24.57 -31.89
CA PHE A 4 3.50 -23.34 -31.90
C PHE A 4 2.71 -23.18 -30.59
N ILE A 5 2.13 -24.27 -30.08
CA ILE A 5 1.42 -24.28 -28.80
C ILE A 5 2.38 -23.99 -27.63
N ALA A 6 3.57 -24.60 -27.63
CA ALA A 6 4.58 -24.34 -26.61
C ALA A 6 5.02 -22.87 -26.59
N SER A 7 5.22 -22.26 -27.76
CA SER A 7 5.56 -20.84 -27.86
C SER A 7 4.46 -19.94 -27.30
N GLN A 8 3.18 -20.23 -27.57
CA GLN A 8 2.06 -19.45 -27.04
C GLN A 8 1.94 -19.56 -25.52
N ILE A 9 2.19 -20.76 -24.97
CA ILE A 9 2.19 -20.98 -23.51
C ILE A 9 3.32 -20.19 -22.83
N ILE A 10 4.53 -20.20 -23.41
CA ILE A 10 5.67 -19.47 -22.85
C ILE A 10 5.41 -17.97 -22.85
N SER A 11 4.90 -17.42 -23.96
CA SER A 11 4.55 -15.99 -24.03
C SER A 11 3.47 -15.61 -23.02
N GLY A 12 2.42 -16.41 -22.87
CA GLY A 12 1.38 -16.15 -21.87
C GLY A 12 1.90 -16.22 -20.43
N ILE A 13 2.85 -17.11 -20.14
CA ILE A 13 3.50 -17.18 -18.82
C ILE A 13 4.29 -15.90 -18.53
N GLU A 14 5.09 -15.41 -19.49
CA GLU A 14 5.85 -14.17 -19.33
C GLU A 14 4.94 -12.96 -19.08
N GLU A 15 3.83 -12.83 -19.80
CA GLU A 15 2.86 -11.75 -19.61
C GLU A 15 2.27 -11.74 -18.19
N ILE A 16 1.87 -12.91 -17.67
CA ILE A 16 1.31 -13.03 -16.32
C ILE A 16 2.34 -12.64 -15.26
N TRP A 17 3.59 -13.11 -15.37
CA TRP A 17 4.63 -12.76 -14.40
C TRP A 17 4.96 -11.27 -14.43
N MET A 18 4.97 -10.66 -15.62
CA MET A 18 5.17 -9.22 -15.75
C MET A 18 4.03 -8.42 -15.13
N GLU A 19 2.77 -8.86 -15.28
CA GLU A 19 1.62 -8.24 -14.63
C GLU A 19 1.74 -8.33 -13.09
N VAL A 20 2.08 -9.51 -12.57
CA VAL A 20 2.25 -9.72 -11.12
C VAL A 20 3.34 -8.81 -10.55
N VAL A 21 4.49 -8.70 -11.24
CA VAL A 21 5.58 -7.82 -10.81
C VAL A 21 5.16 -6.35 -10.87
N ALA A 22 4.50 -5.93 -11.95
CA ALA A 22 4.05 -4.54 -12.12
C ALA A 22 3.02 -4.12 -11.07
N VAL A 23 2.02 -4.96 -10.80
CA VAL A 23 0.99 -4.70 -9.78
C VAL A 23 1.60 -4.67 -8.38
N SER A 24 2.48 -5.62 -8.06
CA SER A 24 3.16 -5.67 -6.77
C SER A 24 4.04 -4.43 -6.55
N TRP A 25 4.80 -4.04 -7.57
CA TRP A 25 5.63 -2.84 -7.56
C TRP A 25 4.79 -1.58 -7.36
N LEU A 26 3.73 -1.40 -8.16
CA LEU A 26 2.83 -0.25 -8.05
C LEU A 26 2.23 -0.16 -6.65
N CYS A 27 1.71 -1.27 -6.12
CA CYS A 27 1.07 -1.32 -4.81
C CYS A 27 2.05 -0.95 -3.68
N ALA A 28 3.26 -1.54 -3.68
CA ALA A 28 4.27 -1.23 -2.68
C ALA A 28 4.70 0.24 -2.71
N ASN A 29 4.91 0.80 -3.90
CA ASN A 29 5.31 2.20 -4.07
C ASN A 29 4.17 3.16 -3.74
N LEU A 30 2.92 2.82 -4.09
CA LEU A 30 1.75 3.62 -3.75
C LEU A 30 1.53 3.66 -2.23
N LEU A 31 1.68 2.54 -1.54
CA LEU A 31 1.60 2.49 -0.07
C LEU A 31 2.70 3.33 0.60
N ALA A 32 3.92 3.25 0.08
CA ALA A 32 5.03 4.08 0.55
C ALA A 32 4.76 5.57 0.31
N PHE A 33 4.25 5.91 -0.88
CA PHE A 33 3.86 7.27 -1.24
C PHE A 33 2.74 7.78 -0.33
N LEU A 34 1.65 7.04 -0.17
CA LEU A 34 0.54 7.41 0.71
C LEU A 34 1.01 7.60 2.16
N LYS A 35 1.89 6.72 2.66
CA LYS A 35 2.48 6.88 3.99
C LYS A 35 3.33 8.14 4.13
N SER A 36 4.05 8.55 3.09
CA SER A 36 4.83 9.80 3.10
C SER A 36 3.97 11.05 2.89
N SER A 37 2.89 10.93 2.12
CA SER A 37 1.99 12.03 1.78
C SER A 37 0.95 12.30 2.86
N LEU A 38 0.59 11.28 3.66
CA LEU A 38 -0.32 11.43 4.78
C LEU A 38 0.47 11.92 6.01
N PRO A 39 0.23 13.14 6.49
CA PRO A 39 0.89 13.64 7.68
C PRO A 39 0.43 12.83 8.90
N MET A 40 1.34 12.05 9.48
CA MET A 40 1.13 11.29 10.72
C MET A 40 0.90 12.17 11.97
N LYS A 41 1.09 13.49 11.85
CA LYS A 41 0.89 14.47 12.93
C LYS A 41 0.18 15.70 12.37
N LEU A 42 -0.93 16.08 13.00
CA LEU A 42 -1.59 17.35 12.75
C LEU A 42 -0.76 18.50 13.34
N LYS A 43 -0.88 19.68 12.73
CA LYS A 43 -0.17 20.90 13.16
C LYS A 43 -0.50 21.20 14.63
N PRO A 44 0.49 21.51 15.48
CA PRO A 44 0.25 21.83 16.88
C PRO A 44 -0.61 23.10 17.00
N THR A 45 -1.65 23.04 17.83
CA THR A 45 -2.55 24.14 18.18
C THR A 45 -2.27 24.50 19.65
N ASP A 46 -2.53 25.75 20.06
CA ASP A 46 -2.24 26.25 21.43
C ASP A 46 -2.85 25.41 22.57
N ALA A 47 -3.85 24.58 22.28
CA ALA A 47 -4.46 23.63 23.21
C ALA A 47 -3.71 22.28 23.37
N PHE A 48 -2.84 21.90 22.43
CA PHE A 48 -2.11 20.62 22.40
C PHE A 48 -0.66 20.83 21.89
N PRO A 49 0.30 21.10 22.79
CA PRO A 49 1.68 21.45 22.40
C PRO A 49 2.45 20.29 21.73
N GLU A 50 2.04 19.03 21.92
CA GLU A 50 2.66 17.87 21.25
C GLU A 50 2.02 17.48 19.89
N GLY A 51 0.91 18.13 19.51
CA GLY A 51 0.13 17.81 18.31
C GLY A 51 -0.61 16.47 18.42
N PRO A 52 -1.96 16.42 18.28
CA PRO A 52 -2.68 15.16 18.37
C PRO A 52 -2.24 14.20 17.24
N PRO A 53 -2.07 12.89 17.52
CA PRO A 53 -1.68 11.92 16.51
C PRO A 53 -2.76 11.85 15.42
N SER A 54 -2.36 11.80 14.15
CA SER A 54 -3.30 11.87 13.01
C SER A 54 -4.44 10.87 13.16
N ASP A 55 -5.67 11.24 12.77
CA ASP A 55 -6.91 10.45 12.90
C ASP A 55 -6.79 8.97 12.47
N GLY A 56 -5.91 8.64 11.53
CA GLY A 56 -5.61 7.25 11.17
C GLY A 56 -5.06 6.39 12.31
N LEU A 57 -4.31 6.98 13.25
CA LEU A 57 -3.78 6.29 14.42
C LEU A 57 -4.86 6.06 15.50
N GLN A 58 -5.86 6.95 15.59
CA GLN A 58 -7.04 6.73 16.44
C GLN A 58 -7.95 5.65 15.85
N LEU A 59 -8.20 5.67 14.54
CA LEU A 59 -8.94 4.61 13.85
C LEU A 59 -8.30 3.23 14.03
N ILE A 60 -6.96 3.14 13.97
CA ILE A 60 -6.24 1.89 14.25
C ILE A 60 -6.36 1.48 15.73
N ARG A 61 -6.32 2.42 16.68
CA ARG A 61 -6.48 2.12 18.11
C ARG A 61 -7.90 1.64 18.45
N LEU A 62 -8.92 2.31 17.89
CA LEU A 62 -10.32 1.91 17.95
C LEU A 62 -10.54 0.53 17.31
N ALA A 63 -9.99 0.29 16.11
CA ALA A 63 -10.10 -1.00 15.43
C ALA A 63 -9.34 -2.12 16.17
N LYS A 64 -8.27 -1.80 16.89
CA LYS A 64 -7.50 -2.76 17.70
C LYS A 64 -8.11 -2.97 19.11
N GLY A 65 -9.24 -2.34 19.42
CA GLY A 65 -9.98 -2.53 20.67
C GLY A 65 -9.18 -2.18 21.93
N LYS A 66 -8.14 -1.34 21.80
CA LYS A 66 -7.24 -1.01 22.91
C LYS A 66 -7.68 0.27 23.62
N ASP A 67 -8.98 0.36 23.87
CA ASP A 67 -9.62 1.32 24.77
C ASP A 67 -10.64 0.53 25.62
N SER A 68 -10.09 -0.23 26.58
CA SER A 68 -10.75 -0.75 27.78
C SER A 68 -9.68 -1.02 28.83
#